data_AF-A0A835BYM2-F1
#
_entry.id   AF-A0A835BYM2-F1
#
_cell.length_a   1.000
_cell.length_b   1.000
_cell.length_c   1.000
_cell.angle_alpha   90.00
_cell.angle_beta   90.00
_cell.angle_gamma   90.00
#
_symmetry.space_group_name_H-M   'P 1'
#
loop_
_entity.id
_entity.type
_entity.pdbx_description
1 polymer ?
#
loop_
_entity_poly.entity_id
_entity_poly.type
_entity_poly.pdbx_seq_one_letter_code
_entity_poly.pdbx_strand_id
1 'polypeptide(L)'
;MQEPCLVLTGPSRAVVLIDPLTIEVHLKVKGPTELEDKTLCFFANDIKDRSPFHSCLLHQTWTSKFSTLEFILGHITSSVEATMYVRVVDGSWPDGFHGQFAVCRSTSLNHNKIVLLSFGDDKVPVSSDGVIELSRRVVSAEVNSRLIVSVKAWQDDNIVEARVEFSANKSGRSFGVLDIGSCKIDVTIAWSLISVVPEHRAWSQ
;
A
#
# COMPACT_ATOMS: atom_id res chain seq x y z
N MET A 1 0.06 16.09 14.90
CA MET A 1 0.52 16.55 13.55
C MET A 1 -0.48 16.05 12.54
N GLN A 2 -1.12 16.93 11.78
CA GLN A 2 -2.07 16.53 10.73
C GLN A 2 -1.23 16.09 9.52
N GLU A 3 -1.34 14.83 9.09
CA GLU A 3 -0.62 14.34 7.92
C GLU A 3 -1.14 15.11 6.68
N PRO A 4 -0.30 15.91 6.00
CA PRO A 4 -0.73 16.77 4.89
C PRO A 4 -0.96 15.99 3.58
N CYS A 5 -0.93 14.65 3.64
CA CYS A 5 -1.03 13.77 2.48
C CYS A 5 -2.32 12.96 2.54
N LEU A 6 -3.13 13.04 1.47
CA LEU A 6 -4.23 12.11 1.27
C LEU A 6 -3.67 10.69 1.07
N VAL A 7 -3.94 9.79 2.02
CA VAL A 7 -3.57 8.39 1.90
C VAL A 7 -4.48 7.74 0.86
N LEU A 8 -3.93 7.47 -0.31
CA LEU A 8 -4.64 6.68 -1.31
C LEU A 8 -4.81 5.26 -0.78
N THR A 9 -6.05 4.77 -0.64
CA THR A 9 -6.30 3.33 -0.56
C THR A 9 -6.13 2.80 -1.98
N GLY A 10 -4.91 2.35 -2.30
CA GLY A 10 -4.55 1.91 -3.64
C GLY A 10 -5.49 0.82 -4.18
N PRO A 11 -5.45 0.53 -5.49
CA PRO A 11 -6.33 -0.45 -6.09
C PRO A 11 -6.24 -1.80 -5.39
N SER A 12 -7.35 -2.55 -5.39
CA SER A 12 -7.43 -3.89 -4.77
C SER A 12 -6.52 -4.93 -5.44
N ARG A 13 -5.89 -4.58 -6.57
CA ARG A 13 -4.98 -5.42 -7.38
C ARG A 13 -3.89 -4.55 -7.99
N ALA A 14 -2.78 -5.17 -8.38
CA ALA A 14 -1.72 -4.48 -9.10
C ALA A 14 -2.19 -4.02 -10.50
N VAL A 15 -1.71 -2.87 -10.94
CA VAL A 15 -1.96 -2.34 -12.29
C VAL A 15 -0.82 -2.76 -13.20
N VAL A 16 -1.14 -3.39 -14.33
CA VAL A 16 -0.16 -3.74 -15.37
C VAL A 16 0.02 -2.56 -16.31
N LEU A 17 1.27 -2.19 -16.57
CA LEU A 17 1.64 -1.17 -17.54
C LEU A 17 2.04 -1.86 -18.86
N ILE A 18 1.20 -1.78 -19.89
CA ILE A 18 1.46 -2.31 -21.26
C ILE A 18 1.39 -1.18 -22.28
N ASP A 19 0.32 -0.39 -22.20
CA ASP A 19 0.03 0.77 -23.03
C ASP A 19 0.03 2.03 -22.16
N PRO A 20 0.08 3.26 -22.72
CA PRO A 20 0.16 4.48 -21.93
C PRO A 20 -0.87 4.49 -20.80
N LEU A 21 -0.39 4.55 -19.56
CA LEU A 21 -1.22 4.65 -18.38
C LEU A 21 -1.70 6.09 -18.24
N THR A 22 -2.97 6.32 -18.50
CA THR A 22 -3.62 7.59 -18.17
C THR A 22 -3.91 7.61 -16.68
N ILE A 23 -3.39 8.63 -15.99
CA ILE A 23 -3.78 8.92 -14.60
C ILE A 23 -4.71 10.11 -14.60
N GLU A 24 -5.91 9.90 -14.07
CA GLU A 24 -6.88 10.95 -13.81
C GLU A 24 -6.95 11.26 -12.32
N VAL A 25 -6.84 12.54 -11.98
CA VAL A 25 -6.93 13.07 -10.62
C VAL A 25 -7.96 14.18 -10.60
N HIS A 26 -9.00 14.00 -9.80
CA HIS A 26 -10.02 15.02 -9.57
C HIS A 26 -10.12 15.32 -8.08
N LEU A 27 -9.54 16.44 -7.66
CA LEU A 27 -9.59 16.92 -6.28
C LEU A 27 -10.64 18.03 -6.15
N LYS A 28 -11.52 17.87 -5.16
CA LYS A 28 -12.54 18.86 -4.82
C LYS A 28 -12.44 19.22 -3.33
N VAL A 29 -12.66 20.50 -3.03
CA VAL A 29 -12.97 20.95 -1.68
C VAL A 29 -14.46 20.77 -1.47
N LYS A 30 -14.83 20.02 -0.42
CA LYS A 30 -16.22 19.78 -0.08
C LYS A 30 -16.91 21.05 0.41
N GLY A 31 -18.04 21.37 -0.20
CA GLY A 31 -18.95 22.42 0.28
C GLY A 31 -20.00 21.86 1.25
N PRO A 32 -20.82 22.73 1.86
CA PRO A 32 -22.02 22.34 2.60
C PRO A 32 -22.95 21.40 1.82
N THR A 33 -22.98 21.54 0.49
CA THR A 33 -23.71 20.66 -0.43
C THR A 33 -22.82 20.26 -1.60
N GLU A 34 -23.17 19.18 -2.32
CA GLU A 34 -22.42 18.75 -3.52
C GLU A 34 -22.39 19.81 -4.63
N LEU A 35 -23.41 20.67 -4.70
CA LEU A 35 -23.47 21.80 -5.65
C LEU A 35 -22.48 22.90 -5.29
N GLU A 36 -22.04 22.95 -4.03
CA GLU A 36 -21.07 23.91 -3.52
C GLU A 36 -19.64 23.34 -3.46
N ASP A 37 -19.43 22.09 -3.90
CA ASP A 37 -18.10 21.51 -4.07
C ASP A 37 -17.30 22.32 -5.09
N LYS A 38 -16.08 22.70 -4.72
CA LYS A 38 -15.18 23.47 -5.59
C LYS A 38 -14.07 22.57 -6.10
N THR A 39 -13.91 22.48 -7.42
CA THR A 39 -12.76 21.78 -8.02
C THR A 39 -11.47 22.54 -7.66
N LEU A 40 -10.61 21.86 -6.90
CA LEU A 40 -9.28 22.33 -6.54
C LEU A 40 -8.27 21.99 -7.64
N CYS A 41 -8.45 20.82 -8.27
CA CYS A 41 -7.58 20.32 -9.31
C CYS A 41 -8.29 19.25 -10.14
N PHE A 42 -8.10 19.29 -11.45
CA PHE A 42 -8.51 18.25 -12.39
C PHE A 42 -7.37 18.02 -13.38
N PHE A 43 -6.87 16.80 -13.44
CA PHE A 43 -5.83 16.37 -14.37
C PHE A 43 -6.19 15.03 -14.96
N ALA A 44 -5.97 14.88 -16.26
CA ALA A 44 -5.92 13.59 -16.93
C ALA A 44 -4.71 13.66 -17.85
N ASN A 45 -3.68 12.87 -17.56
CA ASN A 45 -2.46 12.90 -18.36
C ASN A 45 -1.88 11.51 -18.52
N ASP A 46 -1.36 11.25 -19.71
CA ASP A 46 -0.71 9.99 -20.00
C ASP A 46 0.69 9.99 -19.39
N ILE A 47 0.96 8.95 -18.62
CA ILE A 47 2.34 8.57 -18.32
C ILE A 47 2.89 7.94 -19.59
N LYS A 48 3.46 8.80 -20.44
CA LYS A 48 4.14 8.39 -21.66
C LYS A 48 5.31 7.51 -21.26
N ASP A 49 5.16 6.23 -21.54
CA ASP A 49 6.14 5.21 -21.26
C ASP A 49 7.45 5.54 -22.00
N ARG A 50 8.46 6.02 -21.25
CA ARG A 50 9.86 5.92 -21.66
C ARG A 50 10.46 4.75 -20.90
N SER A 51 9.86 3.57 -21.08
CA SER A 51 10.12 2.38 -20.25
C SER A 51 11.62 2.19 -20.06
N PRO A 52 12.15 2.43 -18.84
CA PRO A 52 13.46 1.92 -18.54
C PRO A 52 13.36 0.40 -18.53
N PHE A 53 14.35 -0.29 -19.10
CA PHE A 53 14.50 -1.76 -18.97
C PHE A 53 14.70 -2.23 -17.50
N HIS A 54 14.49 -1.36 -16.52
CA HIS A 54 14.72 -1.55 -15.10
C HIS A 54 13.63 -0.87 -14.26
N SER A 55 13.40 -1.39 -13.05
CA SER A 55 12.54 -0.77 -12.04
C SER A 55 13.01 0.66 -11.71
N CYS A 56 12.09 1.62 -11.62
CA CYS A 56 12.41 3.02 -11.34
C CYS A 56 11.29 3.75 -10.59
N LEU A 57 11.61 4.91 -10.02
CA LEU A 57 10.61 5.86 -9.53
C LEU A 57 10.36 6.93 -10.58
N LEU A 58 9.13 7.00 -11.07
CA LEU A 58 8.65 8.07 -11.91
C LEU A 58 8.08 9.16 -11.01
N HIS A 59 8.68 10.34 -11.08
CA HIS A 59 8.18 11.53 -10.41
C HIS A 59 7.51 12.43 -11.45
N GLN A 60 6.26 12.81 -11.18
CA GLN A 60 5.47 13.70 -12.02
C GLN A 60 4.93 14.84 -11.16
N THR A 61 5.04 16.06 -11.66
CA THR A 61 4.49 17.24 -11.00
C THR A 61 3.54 17.92 -11.97
N TRP A 62 2.30 18.14 -11.53
CA TRP A 62 1.28 18.82 -12.31
C TRP A 62 0.76 20.03 -11.54
N THR A 63 0.95 21.21 -12.10
CA THR A 63 0.51 22.48 -11.49
C THR A 63 -0.76 22.96 -12.15
N SER A 64 -1.81 23.16 -11.34
CA SER A 64 -3.10 23.72 -11.72
C SER A 64 -3.17 25.17 -11.23
N LYS A 65 -4.27 25.86 -11.52
CA LYS A 65 -4.49 27.24 -11.03
C LYS A 65 -4.47 27.36 -9.49
N PHE A 66 -4.86 26.31 -8.77
CA PHE A 66 -5.09 26.37 -7.32
C PHE A 66 -4.23 25.41 -6.50
N SER A 67 -3.47 24.53 -7.14
CA SER A 67 -2.64 23.54 -6.45
C SER A 67 -1.57 22.94 -7.36
N THR A 68 -0.51 22.44 -6.74
CA THR A 68 0.49 21.59 -7.37
C THR A 68 0.32 20.16 -6.85
N LEU A 69 0.12 19.21 -7.74
CA LEU A 69 0.09 17.80 -7.44
C LEU A 69 1.47 17.20 -7.71
N GLU A 70 2.04 16.53 -6.72
CA GLU A 70 3.21 15.69 -6.88
C GLU A 70 2.78 14.22 -6.84
N PHE A 71 3.24 13.47 -7.83
CA PHE A 71 2.89 12.08 -8.03
C PHE A 71 4.16 11.25 -8.18
N ILE A 72 4.24 10.18 -7.39
CA ILE A 72 5.36 9.23 -7.39
C ILE A 72 4.80 7.85 -7.75
N LEU A 73 5.30 7.29 -8.84
CA LEU A 73 4.96 5.94 -9.29
C LEU A 73 6.19 5.04 -9.30
N GLY A 74 6.12 3.94 -8.56
CA GLY A 74 7.12 2.88 -8.65
C GLY A 74 6.83 1.97 -9.85
N HIS A 75 7.57 2.16 -10.95
CA HIS A 75 7.61 1.20 -12.05
C HIS A 75 8.46 0.00 -11.63
N ILE A 76 7.91 -1.21 -11.74
CA ILE A 76 8.57 -2.44 -11.29
C ILE A 76 8.58 -3.44 -12.44
N THR A 77 9.76 -3.72 -12.97
CA THR A 77 9.97 -4.74 -13.99
C THR A 77 9.85 -6.14 -13.38
N SER A 78 9.35 -7.12 -14.13
CA SER A 78 9.14 -8.49 -13.63
C SER A 78 8.41 -8.52 -12.28
N SER A 79 7.27 -7.85 -12.21
CA SER A 79 6.53 -7.66 -10.96
C SER A 79 5.60 -8.82 -10.62
N VAL A 80 5.46 -9.06 -9.32
CA VAL A 80 4.47 -9.95 -8.70
C VAL A 80 3.59 -9.13 -7.77
N GLU A 81 2.35 -9.58 -7.64
CA GLU A 81 1.42 -9.10 -6.62
C GLU A 81 1.69 -9.82 -5.31
N ALA A 82 1.82 -9.05 -4.23
CA ALA A 82 1.95 -9.54 -2.87
C ALA A 82 0.69 -9.14 -2.09
N THR A 83 -0.16 -10.12 -1.82
CA THR A 83 -1.39 -9.94 -1.03
C THR A 83 -1.13 -10.34 0.41
N MET A 84 -1.27 -9.39 1.32
CA MET A 84 -0.94 -9.53 2.74
C MET A 84 -2.18 -9.82 3.57
N TYR A 85 -2.01 -10.78 4.46
CA TYR A 85 -2.95 -11.15 5.52
C TYR A 85 -2.21 -11.06 6.85
N VAL A 86 -2.81 -10.38 7.81
CA VAL A 86 -2.20 -10.12 9.11
C VAL A 86 -3.18 -10.58 10.18
N ARG A 87 -2.72 -11.38 11.14
CA ARG A 87 -3.56 -11.97 12.19
C ARG A 87 -2.84 -11.93 13.53
N VAL A 88 -3.54 -11.51 14.58
CA VAL A 88 -3.06 -11.68 15.97
C VAL A 88 -3.20 -13.14 16.35
N VAL A 89 -2.10 -13.76 16.78
CA VAL A 89 -2.07 -15.19 17.13
C VAL A 89 -1.74 -15.45 18.59
N ASP A 90 -1.16 -14.47 19.28
CA ASP A 90 -0.84 -14.55 20.71
C ASP A 90 -0.85 -13.16 21.32
N GLY A 91 -1.31 -13.07 22.57
CA GLY A 91 -1.44 -11.81 23.31
C GLY A 91 -2.45 -10.82 22.71
N SER A 92 -2.28 -9.55 23.04
CA SER A 92 -3.15 -8.46 22.60
C SER A 92 -2.34 -7.20 22.31
N TRP A 93 -2.85 -6.38 21.39
CA TRP A 93 -2.25 -5.07 21.13
C TRP A 93 -2.18 -4.26 22.43
N PRO A 94 -1.05 -3.58 22.70
CA PRO A 94 -0.88 -2.84 23.95
C PRO A 94 -1.91 -1.70 24.08
N ASP A 95 -2.57 -1.62 25.23
CA ASP A 95 -3.64 -0.67 25.46
C ASP A 95 -3.15 0.79 25.37
N GLY A 96 -3.88 1.60 24.60
CA GLY A 96 -3.56 3.01 24.40
C GLY A 96 -2.35 3.29 23.50
N PHE A 97 -1.81 2.27 22.81
CA PHE A 97 -0.78 2.46 21.80
C PHE A 97 -1.41 2.70 20.42
N HIS A 98 -0.93 3.72 19.75
CA HIS A 98 -1.08 3.88 18.30
C HIS A 98 -0.36 2.75 17.57
N GLY A 99 -0.81 2.47 16.34
CA GLY A 99 -0.19 1.43 15.53
C GLY A 99 -0.09 1.77 14.05
N GLN A 100 0.97 1.27 13.43
CA GLN A 100 1.18 1.38 12.00
C GLN A 100 1.80 0.09 11.45
N PHE A 101 1.13 -0.48 10.45
CA PHE A 101 1.66 -1.54 9.60
C PHE A 101 2.15 -0.93 8.31
N ALA A 102 3.36 -1.29 7.90
CA ALA A 102 3.95 -0.81 6.67
C ALA A 102 4.74 -1.90 5.96
N VAL A 103 4.98 -1.68 4.67
CA VAL A 103 5.87 -2.50 3.87
C VAL A 103 6.87 -1.63 3.14
N CYS A 104 8.13 -2.05 3.14
CA CYS A 104 9.23 -1.43 2.43
C CYS A 104 9.80 -2.44 1.41
N ARG A 105 10.25 -1.92 0.28
CA ARG A 105 11.04 -2.70 -0.69
C ARG A 105 12.51 -2.48 -0.38
N SER A 106 13.30 -3.55 -0.33
CA SER A 106 14.72 -3.49 0.06
C SER A 106 15.66 -3.02 -1.05
N THR A 107 15.17 -2.70 -2.25
CA THR A 107 16.02 -2.24 -3.35
C THR A 107 16.42 -0.77 -3.16
N SER A 108 17.50 -0.33 -3.83
CA SER A 108 18.23 0.95 -3.75
C SER A 108 17.42 2.25 -3.85
N LEU A 109 16.10 2.16 -3.93
CA LEU A 109 15.18 3.29 -3.92
C LEU A 109 14.81 3.58 -2.46
N ASN A 110 15.72 4.28 -1.79
CA ASN A 110 15.50 4.83 -0.46
C ASN A 110 14.14 5.58 -0.46
N HIS A 111 13.20 5.15 0.40
CA HIS A 111 11.93 5.81 0.76
C HIS A 111 10.61 5.41 0.06
N ASN A 112 10.37 4.12 -0.22
CA ASN A 112 9.01 3.66 -0.59
C ASN A 112 8.34 2.85 0.52
N LYS A 113 8.25 3.42 1.73
CA LYS A 113 7.39 2.89 2.79
C LYS A 113 5.93 3.03 2.35
N ILE A 114 5.23 1.93 2.17
CA ILE A 114 3.80 1.91 1.92
C ILE A 114 3.11 1.60 3.23
N VAL A 115 2.31 2.53 3.73
CA VAL A 115 1.45 2.31 4.89
C VAL A 115 0.29 1.41 4.47
N LEU A 116 0.12 0.30 5.19
CA LEU A 116 -0.94 -0.69 4.97
C LEU A 116 -2.13 -0.43 5.88
N LEU A 117 -1.83 0.04 7.08
CA LEU A 117 -2.80 0.42 8.09
C LEU A 117 -2.10 1.39 9.06
N SER A 118 -2.80 2.45 9.46
CA SER A 118 -2.39 3.32 10.56
C SER A 118 -3.63 3.63 11.38
N PHE A 119 -3.55 3.51 12.71
CA PHE A 119 -4.65 3.79 13.63
C PHE A 119 -4.15 4.51 14.87
N GLY A 120 -5.04 5.35 15.42
CA GLY A 120 -4.78 6.19 16.59
C GLY A 120 -5.12 5.49 17.90
N ASP A 121 -5.80 6.22 18.79
CA ASP A 121 -6.30 5.71 20.08
C ASP A 121 -7.48 4.74 19.93
N ASP A 122 -8.03 4.63 18.73
CA ASP A 122 -9.07 3.68 18.41
C ASP A 122 -8.55 2.24 18.54
N LYS A 123 -9.43 1.33 18.97
CA LYS A 123 -9.10 -0.10 19.04
C LYS A 123 -8.60 -0.57 17.68
N VAL A 124 -7.56 -1.42 17.70
CA VAL A 124 -7.06 -2.09 16.49
C VAL A 124 -8.25 -2.71 15.75
N PRO A 125 -8.37 -2.51 14.42
CA PRO A 125 -9.48 -3.06 13.64
C PRO A 125 -9.27 -4.57 13.46
N VAL A 126 -9.53 -5.31 14.54
CA VAL A 126 -9.40 -6.77 14.63
C VAL A 126 -10.79 -7.37 14.52
N SER A 127 -10.99 -8.24 13.54
CA SER A 127 -12.20 -9.05 13.41
C SER A 127 -12.30 -10.08 14.53
N SER A 128 -13.47 -10.70 14.70
CA SER A 128 -13.69 -11.73 15.73
C SER A 128 -12.77 -12.97 15.61
N ASP A 129 -12.16 -13.20 14.44
CA ASP A 129 -11.20 -14.27 14.22
C ASP A 129 -9.73 -13.82 14.37
N GLY A 130 -9.47 -12.59 14.81
CA GLY A 130 -8.13 -12.07 15.05
C GLY A 130 -7.45 -11.47 13.81
N VAL A 131 -8.15 -11.35 12.67
CA VAL A 131 -7.60 -10.74 11.45
C VAL A 131 -7.59 -9.23 11.60
N ILE A 132 -6.44 -8.63 11.29
CA ILE A 132 -6.27 -7.18 11.24
C ILE A 132 -6.73 -6.69 9.87
N GLU A 133 -7.74 -5.82 9.85
CA GLU A 133 -8.26 -5.25 8.62
C GLU A 133 -7.35 -4.14 8.08
N LEU A 134 -6.42 -4.51 7.19
CA LEU A 134 -5.57 -3.53 6.53
C LEU A 134 -6.38 -2.66 5.57
N SER A 135 -6.13 -1.34 5.59
CA SER A 135 -6.66 -0.37 4.62
C SER A 135 -6.12 -0.64 3.21
N ARG A 136 -4.90 -1.20 3.10
CA ARG A 136 -4.29 -1.69 1.87
C ARG A 136 -3.68 -3.06 2.09
N ARG A 137 -4.10 -4.04 1.30
CA ARG A 137 -3.63 -5.44 1.42
C ARG A 137 -2.66 -5.85 0.31
N VAL A 138 -2.63 -5.11 -0.79
CA VAL A 138 -1.90 -5.50 -2.00
C VAL A 138 -0.77 -4.52 -2.30
N VAL A 139 0.41 -5.05 -2.58
CA VAL A 139 1.56 -4.30 -3.09
C VAL A 139 2.27 -5.06 -4.20
N SER A 140 2.85 -4.35 -5.17
CA SER A 140 3.70 -4.97 -6.19
C SER A 140 5.14 -5.10 -5.71
N ALA A 141 5.82 -6.17 -6.05
CA ALA A 141 7.25 -6.38 -5.78
C ALA A 141 7.96 -6.94 -7.01
N GLU A 142 9.25 -6.67 -7.13
CA GLU A 142 10.07 -7.30 -8.17
C GLU A 142 10.33 -8.76 -7.78
N VAL A 143 10.21 -9.69 -8.72
CA VAL A 143 10.53 -11.11 -8.48
C VAL A 143 11.96 -11.24 -7.95
N ASN A 144 12.17 -12.10 -6.95
CA ASN A 144 13.45 -12.31 -6.26
C ASN A 144 13.97 -11.09 -5.47
N SER A 145 13.19 -10.01 -5.36
CA SER A 145 13.51 -8.91 -4.43
C SER A 145 13.08 -9.25 -2.99
N ARG A 146 13.44 -8.37 -2.04
CA ARG A 146 13.03 -8.49 -0.64
C ARG A 146 11.96 -7.46 -0.30
N LEU A 147 10.89 -7.92 0.34
CA LEU A 147 9.89 -7.10 1.02
C LEU A 147 10.11 -7.18 2.52
N ILE A 148 10.12 -6.04 3.19
CA ILE A 148 10.19 -5.96 4.65
C ILE A 148 8.83 -5.46 5.12
N VAL A 149 8.12 -6.28 5.87
CA VAL A 149 6.90 -5.86 6.57
C VAL A 149 7.30 -5.44 7.97
N SER A 150 6.84 -4.27 8.41
CA SER A 150 7.07 -3.79 9.77
C SER A 150 5.78 -3.38 10.45
N VAL A 151 5.80 -3.51 11.77
CA VAL A 151 4.79 -2.99 12.67
C VAL A 151 5.47 -2.05 13.66
N LYS A 152 4.91 -0.87 13.84
CA LYS A 152 5.32 0.09 14.86
C LYS A 152 4.15 0.33 15.79
N ALA A 153 4.38 0.22 17.09
CA ALA A 153 3.45 0.57 18.15
C ALA A 153 4.06 1.70 18.99
N TRP A 154 3.30 2.73 19.34
CA TRP A 154 3.81 3.80 20.19
C TRP A 154 2.76 4.46 21.07
N GLN A 155 3.19 4.93 22.22
CA GLN A 155 2.43 5.76 23.17
C GLN A 155 3.41 6.74 23.81
N ASP A 156 3.14 8.04 23.70
CA ASP A 156 4.08 9.10 24.11
C ASP A 156 5.48 8.86 23.53
N ASP A 157 6.51 8.75 24.39
CA ASP A 157 7.90 8.48 24.00
C ASP A 157 8.23 6.98 23.90
N ASN A 158 7.29 6.09 24.26
CA ASN A 158 7.50 4.65 24.19
C ASN A 158 7.22 4.15 22.76
N ILE A 159 8.23 3.58 22.11
CA ILE A 159 8.14 3.08 20.74
C ILE A 159 8.66 1.64 20.69
N VAL A 160 7.83 0.75 20.16
CA VAL A 160 8.19 -0.64 19.86
C VAL A 160 8.04 -0.88 18.37
N GLU A 161 9.05 -1.50 17.74
CA GLU A 161 9.02 -1.83 16.33
C GLU A 161 9.50 -3.27 16.10
N ALA A 162 8.80 -4.00 15.25
CA ALA A 162 9.19 -5.31 14.77
C ALA A 162 9.15 -5.35 13.24
N ARG A 163 10.01 -6.18 12.64
CA ARG A 163 10.10 -6.34 11.19
C ARG A 163 10.38 -7.79 10.82
N VAL A 164 9.85 -8.18 9.67
CA VAL A 164 10.11 -9.49 9.06
C VAL A 164 10.35 -9.32 7.56
N GLU A 165 11.34 -10.04 7.04
CA GLU A 165 11.74 -9.99 5.63
C GLU A 165 11.17 -11.19 4.86
N PHE A 166 10.71 -10.94 3.64
CA PHE A 166 10.20 -11.94 2.72
C PHE A 166 10.90 -11.83 1.36
N SER A 167 11.26 -12.98 0.79
CA SER A 167 11.66 -13.06 -0.61
C SER A 167 10.44 -13.12 -1.51
N ALA A 168 10.39 -12.22 -2.50
CA ALA A 168 9.31 -12.16 -3.48
C ALA A 168 9.36 -13.35 -4.43
N ASN A 169 8.26 -14.10 -4.49
CA ASN A 169 8.12 -15.29 -5.31
C ASN A 169 7.09 -15.08 -6.42
N LYS A 170 7.16 -15.89 -7.48
CA LYS A 170 6.18 -15.86 -8.59
C LYS A 170 4.80 -16.39 -8.19
N SER A 171 4.76 -17.26 -7.17
CA SER A 171 3.55 -17.90 -6.69
C SER A 171 3.76 -18.44 -5.27
N GLY A 172 2.67 -18.91 -4.65
CA GLY A 172 2.70 -19.57 -3.35
C GLY A 172 2.48 -18.61 -2.19
N ARG A 173 2.87 -19.05 -0.99
CA ARG A 173 2.71 -18.28 0.24
C ARG A 173 4.01 -18.22 1.02
N SER A 174 4.28 -17.05 1.60
CA SER A 174 5.32 -16.87 2.60
C SER A 174 4.70 -16.55 3.94
N PHE A 175 5.36 -16.96 5.02
CA PHE A 175 4.89 -16.82 6.39
C PHE A 175 5.99 -16.18 7.23
N GLY A 176 5.59 -15.30 8.14
CA GLY A 176 6.50 -14.60 9.04
C GLY A 176 5.74 -14.14 10.28
N VAL A 177 6.47 -13.85 11.34
CA VAL A 177 5.90 -13.42 12.62
C VAL A 177 6.53 -12.08 13.00
N LEU A 178 5.69 -11.17 13.46
CA LEU A 178 6.07 -9.92 14.08
C LEU A 178 5.76 -10.02 15.58
N ASP A 179 6.72 -9.68 16.43
CA ASP A 179 6.58 -9.74 17.88
C ASP A 179 6.91 -8.38 18.48
N ILE A 180 5.89 -7.74 19.07
CA ILE A 180 6.03 -6.46 19.78
C ILE A 180 6.00 -6.65 21.31
N GLY A 181 6.29 -7.87 21.79
CA GLY A 181 6.35 -8.24 23.20
C GLY A 181 4.99 -8.68 23.74
N SER A 182 4.00 -7.78 23.76
CA SER A 182 2.64 -8.09 24.27
C SER A 182 1.72 -8.73 23.24
N CYS A 183 2.12 -8.70 21.96
CA CYS A 183 1.31 -9.18 20.85
C CYS A 183 2.21 -9.84 19.79
N LYS A 184 1.88 -11.07 19.41
CA LYS A 184 2.46 -11.74 18.24
C LYS A 184 1.48 -11.75 17.10
N ILE A 185 2.01 -11.42 15.94
CA ILE A 185 1.23 -11.16 14.74
C ILE A 185 1.80 -12.01 13.61
N ASP A 186 0.99 -12.92 13.11
CA ASP A 186 1.30 -13.68 11.90
C ASP A 186 1.07 -12.82 10.67
N VAL A 187 2.04 -12.85 9.77
CA VAL A 187 1.99 -12.22 8.45
C VAL A 187 2.08 -13.32 7.41
N THR A 188 1.04 -13.44 6.59
CA THR A 188 1.02 -14.31 5.41
C THR A 188 1.01 -13.45 4.16
N ILE A 189 1.92 -13.74 3.22
CA ILE A 189 1.94 -13.11 1.90
C ILE A 189 1.60 -14.16 0.86
N ALA A 190 0.49 -13.97 0.15
CA ALA A 190 0.18 -14.74 -1.06
C ALA A 190 0.77 -14.03 -2.28
N TRP A 191 1.55 -14.77 -3.06
CA TRP A 191 2.20 -14.27 -4.26
C TRP A 191 1.45 -14.72 -5.50
N SER A 192 1.32 -13.82 -6.46
CA SER A 192 0.81 -14.15 -7.80
C SER A 192 1.46 -13.31 -8.87
N LEU A 193 1.64 -13.90 -10.05
CA LEU A 193 1.97 -13.14 -11.25
C LEU A 193 0.82 -12.17 -11.58
N ILE A 194 1.19 -11.00 -12.09
CA ILE A 194 0.21 -10.03 -12.56
C ILE A 194 -0.11 -10.39 -14.02
N SER A 195 -1.34 -10.84 -14.28
CA SER A 195 -1.77 -11.25 -15.62
C SER A 195 -2.02 -10.03 -16.50
N VAL A 196 -1.50 -10.10 -17.73
CA VAL A 196 -1.77 -9.17 -18.83
C VAL A 196 -3.15 -9.42 -19.45
N VAL A 197 -3.71 -10.62 -19.27
CA VAL A 197 -4.97 -11.04 -19.90
C VAL A 197 -6.08 -10.95 -18.84
N PRO A 198 -7.15 -10.16 -19.08
CA PRO A 198 -8.35 -10.23 -18.26
C PRO A 198 -8.90 -11.66 -18.31
N GLU A 199 -9.13 -12.31 -17.18
CA GLU A 199 -9.83 -13.58 -17.18
C GLU A 199 -11.21 -13.38 -17.83
N HIS A 200 -11.44 -14.02 -18.98
CA HIS A 200 -12.78 -14.16 -19.51
C HIS A 200 -13.60 -14.91 -18.48
N ARG A 201 -14.43 -14.20 -17.70
CA ARG A 201 -15.53 -14.83 -16.98
C ARG A 201 -16.47 -15.39 -18.03
N ALA A 202 -16.28 -16.68 -18.33
CA ALA A 202 -17.27 -17.44 -19.06
C ALA A 202 -18.55 -17.42 -18.24
N TRP A 203 -19.54 -16.67 -18.71
CA TRP A 203 -20.91 -16.87 -18.27
C TRP A 203 -21.31 -18.24 -18.78
N SER A 204 -21.37 -19.23 -17.89
CA SER A 204 -22.07 -20.47 -18.17
C SER A 204 -23.55 -20.14 -18.39
N GLN A 205 -24.04 -20.39 -19.60
CA GLN A 205 -25.46 -20.49 -19.92
C GLN A 205 -26.06 -21.74 -19.28
#